data_AF-A0A2P6TH73-F1
#
_entry.id   AF-A0A2P6TH73-F1
#
_cell.length_a   1.000
_cell.length_b   1.000
_cell.length_c   1.000
_cell.angle_alpha   90.00
_cell.angle_beta   90.00
_cell.angle_gamma   90.00
#
_symmetry.space_group_name_H-M   'P 1'
#
loop_
_entity.id
_entity.type
_entity.pdbx_description
1 polymer ?
#
loop_
_entity_poly.entity_id
_entity_poly.type
_entity_poly.pdbx_seq_one_letter_code
_entity_poly.pdbx_strand_id
1 'polypeptide(L)'
;MSTAAEEDAAATAAVHDTLRPKILRFFALFMICGAGINVLPSVAAASVGNCLSLMEAQESFIVKAGCSRLQLLMRLEAARQRAVQQGAARKLLRLLQAPTADEGVLDYAMATLEQLAGCEEGLVSIRDEGGQAVLESYLAGVQRSPTTEDAIYRAQQLLAALAPLGDI
;
A
#
# COMPACT_ATOMS: atom_id res chain seq x y z
N MET A 1 57.65 -29.32 26.66
CA MET A 1 56.20 -29.31 26.98
C MET A 1 55.60 -27.90 27.10
N SER A 2 56.29 -26.82 26.68
CA SER A 2 55.77 -25.44 26.79
C SER A 2 55.19 -24.87 25.50
N THR A 3 55.54 -25.43 24.33
CA THR A 3 55.19 -24.87 23.01
C THR A 3 53.78 -25.23 22.54
N ALA A 4 53.26 -26.41 22.90
CA ALA A 4 51.93 -26.86 22.47
C ALA A 4 50.78 -26.09 23.15
N ALA A 5 50.96 -25.63 24.39
CA ALA A 5 49.95 -24.85 25.11
C ALA A 5 49.87 -23.39 24.61
N GLU A 6 50.98 -22.86 24.10
CA GLU A 6 51.08 -21.49 23.59
C GLU A 6 50.48 -21.38 22.18
N GLU A 7 50.64 -22.42 21.37
CA GLU A 7 50.03 -22.54 20.03
C GLU A 7 48.50 -22.69 20.09
N ASP A 8 47.99 -23.46 21.06
CA ASP A 8 46.55 -23.68 21.25
C ASP A 8 45.83 -22.43 21.80
N ALA A 9 46.50 -21.65 22.66
CA ALA A 9 46.01 -20.36 23.16
C ALA A 9 45.99 -19.28 22.06
N ALA A 10 46.99 -19.26 21.17
CA ALA A 10 47.03 -18.36 20.03
C ALA A 10 45.95 -18.71 18.99
N ALA A 11 45.70 -20.00 18.75
CA ALA A 11 44.64 -20.47 17.85
C ALA A 11 43.23 -20.12 18.38
N THR A 12 42.97 -20.31 19.67
CA THR A 12 41.69 -19.89 20.29
C THR A 12 41.51 -18.37 20.28
N ALA A 13 42.57 -17.59 20.50
CA ALA A 13 42.51 -16.13 20.38
C ALA A 13 42.19 -15.66 18.94
N ALA A 14 42.82 -16.27 17.93
CA ALA A 14 42.60 -15.93 16.52
C ALA A 14 41.18 -16.28 16.02
N VAL A 15 40.61 -17.38 16.50
CA VAL A 15 39.22 -17.77 16.21
C VAL A 15 38.23 -16.82 16.91
N HIS A 16 38.52 -16.40 18.13
CA HIS A 16 37.68 -15.47 18.88
C HIS A 16 37.62 -14.07 18.23
N ASP A 17 38.73 -13.57 17.69
CA ASP A 17 38.79 -12.28 17.00
C ASP A 17 38.10 -12.26 15.63
N THR A 18 38.02 -13.40 14.94
CA THR A 18 37.28 -13.52 13.67
C THR A 18 35.77 -13.75 13.86
N LEU A 19 35.35 -14.29 15.01
CA LEU A 19 33.95 -14.49 15.37
C LEU A 19 33.26 -13.21 15.86
N ARG A 20 33.97 -12.35 16.62
CA ARG A 20 33.45 -11.07 17.11
C ARG A 20 32.79 -10.17 16.04
N PRO A 21 33.42 -9.88 14.89
CA PRO A 21 32.80 -9.02 13.87
C PRO A 21 31.61 -9.69 13.18
N LYS A 22 31.59 -11.03 13.06
CA LYS A 22 30.45 -11.76 12.49
C LYS A 22 29.25 -11.74 13.43
N ILE A 23 29.48 -11.97 14.73
CA ILE A 23 28.45 -11.89 15.76
C ILE A 23 27.91 -10.47 15.87
N LEU A 24 28.77 -9.45 15.89
CA LEU A 24 28.35 -8.05 15.95
C LEU A 24 27.51 -7.65 14.73
N ARG A 25 27.89 -8.08 13.51
CA ARG A 25 27.10 -7.85 12.29
C ARG A 25 25.74 -8.54 12.34
N PHE A 26 25.68 -9.77 12.86
CA PHE A 26 24.43 -10.49 13.04
C PHE A 26 23.49 -9.77 14.02
N PHE A 27 24.00 -9.34 15.18
CA PHE A 27 23.23 -8.57 16.15
C PHE A 27 22.78 -7.21 15.60
N ALA A 28 23.65 -6.51 14.87
CA ALA A 28 23.30 -5.24 14.23
C ALA A 28 22.18 -5.44 13.19
N LEU A 29 22.29 -6.46 12.34
CA LEU A 29 21.25 -6.80 11.37
C LEU A 29 19.94 -7.17 12.06
N PHE A 30 20.00 -7.98 13.12
CA PHE A 30 18.82 -8.36 13.89
C PHE A 30 18.12 -7.15 14.51
N MET A 31 18.87 -6.20 15.10
CA MET A 31 18.30 -4.98 15.65
C MET A 31 17.69 -4.08 14.56
N ILE A 32 18.34 -3.95 13.39
CA ILE A 32 17.81 -3.15 12.28
C ILE A 32 16.53 -3.79 11.72
N CYS A 33 16.53 -5.10 11.49
CA CYS A 33 15.36 -5.84 11.03
C CYS A 33 14.20 -5.75 12.04
N GLY A 34 14.50 -5.94 13.33
CA GLY A 34 13.51 -5.86 14.41
C GLY A 34 12.91 -4.45 14.55
N ALA A 35 13.74 -3.41 14.53
CA ALA A 35 13.28 -2.03 14.53
C ALA A 35 12.46 -1.69 13.28
N GLY A 36 12.90 -2.17 12.11
CA GLY A 36 12.21 -1.97 10.83
C GLY A 36 10.78 -2.50 10.86
N ILE A 37 10.56 -3.72 11.36
CA ILE A 37 9.23 -4.34 11.43
C ILE A 37 8.24 -3.48 12.24
N ASN A 38 8.70 -2.84 13.32
CA ASN A 38 7.85 -2.02 14.19
C ASN A 38 7.65 -0.59 13.68
N VAL A 39 8.67 0.00 13.05
CA VAL A 39 8.64 1.41 12.60
C VAL A 39 7.95 1.53 11.23
N LEU A 40 8.07 0.54 10.35
CA LEU A 40 7.52 0.55 9.00
C LEU A 40 6.00 0.87 8.96
N PRO A 41 5.13 0.23 9.76
CA PRO A 41 3.70 0.54 9.77
C PRO A 41 3.40 2.00 10.16
N SER A 42 4.13 2.54 11.15
CA SER A 42 3.93 3.91 11.62
C SER A 42 4.35 4.94 10.56
N VAL A 43 5.51 4.72 9.91
CA VAL A 43 6.00 5.61 8.86
C VAL A 43 5.09 5.52 7.62
N ALA A 44 4.65 4.31 7.27
CA ALA A 44 3.71 4.10 6.17
C ALA A 44 2.40 4.88 6.41
N ALA A 45 1.79 4.74 7.59
CA ALA A 45 0.58 5.49 7.95
C ALA A 45 0.79 7.01 7.88
N ALA A 46 1.94 7.52 8.36
CA ALA A 46 2.26 8.95 8.26
C ALA A 46 2.38 9.44 6.82
N SER A 47 2.79 8.57 5.89
CA SER A 47 3.00 8.92 4.47
C SER A 47 1.74 8.88 3.60
N VAL A 48 0.61 8.37 4.13
CA VAL A 48 -0.67 8.29 3.41
C VAL A 48 -1.13 9.68 2.94
N GLY A 49 -1.05 10.69 3.81
CA GLY A 49 -1.50 12.04 3.49
C GLY A 49 -0.75 12.66 2.31
N ASN A 50 0.55 12.36 2.19
CA ASN A 50 1.35 12.79 1.03
C ASN A 50 0.83 12.13 -0.25
N CYS A 51 0.51 10.84 -0.22
CA CYS A 51 -0.04 10.14 -1.40
C CYS A 51 -1.40 10.73 -1.82
N LEU A 52 -2.26 11.04 -0.84
CA LEU A 52 -3.56 11.67 -1.09
C LEU A 52 -3.46 13.12 -1.58
N SER A 53 -2.34 13.79 -1.30
CA SER A 53 -2.05 15.14 -1.83
C SER A 53 -1.58 15.06 -3.28
N LEU A 54 -0.80 14.04 -3.65
CA LEU A 54 -0.37 13.81 -5.04
C LEU A 54 -1.56 13.53 -5.98
N MET A 55 -2.63 12.92 -5.47
CA MET A 55 -3.87 12.69 -6.24
C MET A 55 -4.61 13.97 -6.62
N GLU A 56 -4.28 15.11 -6.01
CA GLU A 56 -4.87 16.41 -6.32
C GLU A 56 -4.05 17.20 -7.36
N ALA A 57 -2.95 16.62 -7.86
CA ALA A 57 -2.17 17.22 -8.91
C ALA A 57 -2.94 17.27 -10.24
N GLN A 58 -2.62 18.27 -11.07
CA GLN A 58 -3.21 18.36 -12.42
C GLN A 58 -2.58 17.35 -13.39
N GLU A 59 -1.31 17.00 -13.16
CA GLU A 59 -0.56 16.11 -14.02
C GLU A 59 -0.90 14.64 -13.76
N SER A 60 -1.46 13.97 -14.76
CA SER A 60 -1.85 12.55 -14.70
C SER A 60 -0.76 11.62 -14.18
N PHE A 61 0.51 11.87 -14.53
CA PHE A 61 1.63 11.08 -14.06
C PHE A 61 1.78 11.15 -12.53
N ILE A 62 1.57 12.33 -11.94
CA ILE A 62 1.68 12.55 -10.50
C ILE A 62 0.50 11.88 -9.77
N VAL A 63 -0.70 11.98 -10.33
CA VAL A 63 -1.89 11.30 -9.80
C VAL A 63 -1.68 9.79 -9.78
N LYS A 64 -1.21 9.20 -10.88
CA LYS A 64 -0.89 7.76 -10.97
C LYS A 64 0.18 7.36 -9.96
N ALA A 65 1.22 8.16 -9.77
CA ALA A 65 2.24 7.92 -8.75
C ALA A 65 1.65 7.95 -7.33
N GLY A 66 0.71 8.86 -7.06
CA GLY A 66 -0.05 8.93 -5.80
C GLY A 66 -0.85 7.66 -5.54
N CYS A 67 -1.63 7.21 -6.53
CA CYS A 67 -2.41 5.96 -6.47
C CYS A 67 -1.51 4.74 -6.26
N SER A 68 -0.50 4.56 -7.11
CA SER A 68 0.44 3.43 -7.04
C SER A 68 1.14 3.37 -5.67
N ARG A 69 1.61 4.51 -5.17
CA ARG A 69 2.25 4.56 -3.85
C ARG A 69 1.27 4.23 -2.74
N LEU A 70 0.04 4.73 -2.80
CA LEU A 70 -0.98 4.41 -1.80
C LEU A 70 -1.30 2.91 -1.80
N GLN A 71 -1.47 2.28 -2.96
CA GLN A 71 -1.68 0.83 -3.06
C GLN A 71 -0.58 0.04 -2.33
N LEU A 72 0.68 0.42 -2.54
CA LEU A 72 1.81 -0.23 -1.87
C LEU A 72 1.73 -0.08 -0.35
N LEU A 73 1.39 1.12 0.14
CA LEU A 73 1.27 1.38 1.58
C LEU A 73 0.10 0.61 2.19
N MET A 74 -1.05 0.53 1.51
CA MET A 74 -2.25 -0.17 1.98
C MET A 74 -2.10 -1.70 2.04
N ARG A 75 -0.94 -2.26 1.68
CA ARG A 75 -0.56 -3.64 2.06
C ARG A 75 -0.32 -3.76 3.56
N LEU A 76 -0.08 -2.65 4.25
CA LEU A 76 0.01 -2.55 5.71
C LEU A 76 -1.31 -2.04 6.26
N GLU A 77 -1.87 -2.78 7.22
CA GLU A 77 -3.21 -2.51 7.75
C GLU A 77 -3.33 -1.12 8.38
N ALA A 78 -2.31 -0.68 9.13
CA ALA A 78 -2.27 0.65 9.72
C ALA A 78 -2.35 1.78 8.66
N ALA A 79 -1.77 1.58 7.49
CA ALA A 79 -1.84 2.57 6.41
C ALA A 79 -3.20 2.54 5.70
N ARG A 80 -3.82 1.37 5.55
CA ARG A 80 -5.18 1.23 5.00
C ARG A 80 -6.21 1.92 5.89
N GLN A 81 -6.19 1.65 7.19
CA GLN A 81 -7.05 2.34 8.17
C GLN A 81 -6.82 3.86 8.14
N ARG A 82 -5.55 4.28 8.03
CA ARG A 82 -5.23 5.70 7.92
C ARG A 82 -5.74 6.33 6.62
N ALA A 83 -5.75 5.58 5.52
CA ALA A 83 -6.32 6.03 4.25
C ALA A 83 -7.83 6.25 4.35
N VAL A 84 -8.56 5.34 5.00
CA VAL A 84 -10.00 5.52 5.31
C VAL A 84 -10.22 6.78 6.13
N GLN A 85 -9.50 6.94 7.25
CA GLN A 85 -9.60 8.12 8.13
C GLN A 85 -9.31 9.45 7.42
N GLN A 86 -8.45 9.44 6.41
CA GLN A 86 -8.08 10.64 5.63
C GLN A 86 -8.95 10.85 4.38
N GLY A 87 -10.04 10.08 4.22
CA GLY A 87 -11.00 10.27 3.13
C GLY A 87 -10.48 9.82 1.77
N ALA A 88 -9.69 8.74 1.72
CA ALA A 88 -9.19 8.18 0.46
C ALA A 88 -10.32 7.80 -0.50
N ALA A 89 -11.41 7.20 0.00
CA ALA A 89 -12.56 6.81 -0.82
C ALA A 89 -13.10 8.00 -1.63
N ARG A 90 -13.37 9.13 -0.96
CA ARG A 90 -13.85 10.36 -1.60
C ARG A 90 -12.95 10.85 -2.72
N LYS A 91 -11.64 10.86 -2.49
CA LYS A 91 -10.65 11.33 -3.48
C LYS A 91 -10.61 10.40 -4.69
N LEU A 92 -10.60 9.09 -4.47
CA LEU A 92 -10.57 8.10 -5.55
C LEU A 92 -11.86 8.12 -6.37
N LEU A 93 -13.03 8.23 -5.73
CA LEU A 93 -14.31 8.35 -6.43
C LEU A 93 -14.39 9.64 -7.28
N ARG A 94 -13.84 10.75 -6.80
CA ARG A 94 -13.72 11.99 -7.60
C ARG A 94 -12.86 11.81 -8.84
N LEU A 95 -11.78 11.02 -8.77
CA LEU A 95 -10.96 10.72 -9.95
C LEU A 95 -11.76 9.95 -11.00
N LEU A 96 -12.63 9.01 -10.58
CA LEU A 96 -13.50 8.27 -11.50
C LEU A 96 -14.57 9.14 -12.18
N GLN A 97 -14.95 10.25 -11.55
CA GLN A 97 -15.92 11.21 -12.08
C GLN A 97 -15.28 12.36 -12.86
N ALA A 98 -13.95 12.48 -12.85
CA ALA A 98 -13.25 13.59 -13.46
C ALA A 98 -13.35 13.50 -15.00
N PRO A 99 -13.95 14.48 -15.69
CA PRO A 99 -14.19 14.40 -17.14
C PRO A 99 -12.92 14.29 -17.98
N THR A 100 -11.79 14.74 -17.44
CA THR A 100 -10.49 14.82 -18.12
C THR A 100 -9.51 13.76 -17.65
N ALA A 101 -9.92 12.79 -16.82
CA ALA A 101 -9.02 11.72 -16.38
C ALA A 101 -8.70 10.79 -17.56
N ASP A 102 -7.40 10.55 -17.80
CA ASP A 102 -6.99 9.51 -18.76
C ASP A 102 -7.27 8.11 -18.22
N GLU A 103 -7.37 7.14 -19.14
CA GLU A 103 -7.62 5.74 -18.82
C GLU A 103 -6.67 5.19 -17.76
N GLY A 104 -5.40 5.60 -17.78
CA GLY A 104 -4.42 5.16 -16.79
C GLY A 104 -4.75 5.66 -15.39
N VAL A 105 -5.15 6.93 -15.24
CA VAL A 105 -5.58 7.47 -13.94
C VAL A 105 -6.81 6.71 -13.43
N LEU A 106 -7.77 6.41 -14.30
CA LEU A 106 -8.98 5.67 -13.96
C LEU A 106 -8.67 4.24 -13.48
N ASP A 107 -7.80 3.52 -14.20
CA ASP A 107 -7.39 2.16 -13.80
C ASP A 107 -6.65 2.17 -12.45
N TYR A 108 -5.69 3.08 -12.26
CA TYR A 108 -5.01 3.23 -10.98
C TYR A 108 -5.98 3.62 -9.85
N ALA A 109 -6.95 4.50 -10.10
CA ALA A 109 -7.95 4.87 -9.10
C ALA A 109 -8.84 3.68 -8.74
N MET A 110 -9.30 2.91 -9.73
CA MET A 110 -10.13 1.71 -9.54
C MET A 110 -9.40 0.63 -8.75
N ALA A 111 -8.16 0.30 -9.13
CA ALA A 111 -7.32 -0.64 -8.41
C ALA A 111 -7.02 -0.17 -6.97
N THR A 112 -6.91 1.14 -6.74
CA THR A 112 -6.73 1.68 -5.39
C THR A 112 -8.01 1.58 -4.56
N LEU A 113 -9.19 1.78 -5.16
CA LEU A 113 -10.48 1.55 -4.51
C LEU A 113 -10.67 0.08 -4.12
N GLU A 114 -10.32 -0.85 -5.00
CA GLU A 114 -10.33 -2.29 -4.72
C GLU A 114 -9.45 -2.62 -3.50
N GLN A 115 -8.23 -2.09 -3.46
CA GLN A 115 -7.32 -2.30 -2.34
C GLN A 115 -7.86 -1.69 -1.02
N LEU A 116 -8.54 -0.54 -1.10
CA LEU A 116 -9.19 0.10 0.05
C LEU A 116 -10.38 -0.75 0.54
N ALA A 117 -11.18 -1.29 -0.38
CA ALA A 117 -12.30 -2.19 -0.10
C ALA A 117 -11.87 -3.56 0.47
N GLY A 118 -10.57 -3.85 0.48
CA GLY A 118 -10.01 -5.05 1.11
C GLY A 118 -10.17 -5.12 2.63
N CYS A 119 -10.74 -4.10 3.27
CA CYS A 119 -11.22 -4.15 4.66
C CYS A 119 -12.65 -3.59 4.77
N GLU A 120 -13.36 -3.98 5.83
CA GLU A 120 -14.75 -3.59 6.06
C GLU A 120 -14.94 -2.07 6.17
N GLU A 121 -14.07 -1.38 6.92
CA GLU A 121 -14.15 0.07 7.08
C GLU A 121 -13.92 0.81 5.76
N GLY A 122 -13.06 0.27 4.89
CA GLY A 122 -12.82 0.82 3.57
C GLY A 122 -14.04 0.65 2.66
N LEU A 123 -14.67 -0.52 2.68
CA LEU A 123 -15.89 -0.79 1.92
C LEU A 123 -17.06 0.09 2.39
N VAL A 124 -17.25 0.23 3.71
CA VAL A 124 -18.23 1.16 4.31
C VAL A 124 -17.94 2.60 3.90
N SER A 125 -16.67 3.03 3.96
CA SER A 125 -16.30 4.38 3.52
C SER A 125 -16.57 4.63 2.04
N ILE A 126 -16.40 3.63 1.17
CA ILE A 126 -16.75 3.73 -0.25
C ILE A 126 -18.25 3.89 -0.42
N ARG A 127 -19.07 3.10 0.30
CA ARG A 127 -20.52 3.23 0.29
C ARG A 127 -20.95 4.63 0.72
N ASP A 128 -20.49 5.08 1.86
CA ASP A 128 -20.91 6.34 2.49
C ASP A 128 -20.56 7.57 1.64
N GLU A 129 -19.49 7.49 0.85
CA GLU A 129 -19.10 8.52 -0.13
C GLU A 129 -19.83 8.39 -1.48
N GLY A 130 -20.86 7.54 -1.56
CA GLY A 130 -21.70 7.37 -2.76
C GLY A 130 -21.10 6.44 -3.82
N GLY A 131 -20.18 5.56 -3.44
CA GLY A 131 -19.41 4.72 -4.36
C GLY A 131 -20.26 3.89 -5.31
N GLN A 132 -21.44 3.41 -4.89
CA GLN A 132 -22.33 2.66 -5.76
C GLN A 132 -22.74 3.47 -7.00
N ALA A 133 -23.27 4.68 -6.81
CA ALA A 133 -23.72 5.54 -7.92
C ALA A 133 -22.55 5.92 -8.85
N VAL A 134 -21.35 6.14 -8.28
CA VAL A 134 -20.15 6.44 -9.06
C VAL A 134 -19.73 5.26 -9.94
N LEU A 135 -19.70 4.05 -9.37
CA LEU A 135 -19.30 2.84 -10.10
C LEU A 135 -20.32 2.46 -11.17
N GLU A 136 -21.61 2.61 -10.90
CA GLU A 136 -22.67 2.43 -11.91
C GLU A 136 -22.53 3.45 -13.05
N SER A 137 -22.28 4.73 -12.73
CA SER A 137 -22.03 5.76 -13.73
C SER A 137 -20.76 5.49 -14.55
N TYR A 138 -19.70 5.01 -13.91
CA TYR A 138 -18.46 4.61 -14.59
C TYR A 138 -18.73 3.48 -15.58
N LEU A 139 -19.43 2.42 -15.16
CA LEU A 139 -19.77 1.28 -16.01
C LEU A 139 -20.71 1.67 -17.17
N ALA A 140 -21.60 2.63 -16.97
CA ALA A 140 -22.48 3.13 -18.03
C ALA A 140 -21.72 3.98 -19.07
N GLY A 141 -20.67 4.69 -18.65
CA GLY A 141 -19.90 5.60 -19.52
C GLY A 141 -18.66 4.99 -20.16
N VAL A 142 -18.11 3.90 -19.62
CA VAL A 142 -16.85 3.32 -20.09
C VAL A 142 -17.02 2.57 -21.41
N GLN A 143 -16.18 2.90 -22.40
CA GLN A 143 -16.11 2.16 -23.65
C GLN A 143 -15.27 0.89 -23.45
N ARG A 144 -15.83 -0.26 -23.83
CA ARG A 144 -15.12 -1.54 -23.72
C ARG A 144 -13.98 -1.61 -24.72
N SER A 145 -12.78 -1.85 -24.20
CA SER A 145 -11.56 -2.12 -24.94
C SER A 145 -10.71 -3.12 -24.14
N PRO A 146 -9.67 -3.73 -24.74
CA PRO A 146 -8.73 -4.56 -23.99
C PRO A 146 -8.02 -3.83 -22.84
N THR A 147 -7.96 -2.48 -22.88
CA THR A 147 -7.34 -1.67 -21.81
C THR A 147 -8.29 -1.39 -20.65
N THR A 148 -9.60 -1.42 -20.88
CA THR A 148 -10.62 -1.11 -19.85
C THR A 148 -11.27 -2.34 -19.23
N GLU A 149 -11.01 -3.54 -19.77
CA GLU A 149 -11.63 -4.79 -19.32
C GLU A 149 -11.36 -5.09 -17.83
N ASP A 150 -10.11 -4.94 -17.40
CA ASP A 150 -9.75 -5.14 -15.99
C ASP A 150 -10.45 -4.13 -15.05
N ALA A 151 -10.50 -2.86 -15.45
CA ALA A 151 -11.15 -1.82 -14.66
C ALA A 151 -12.67 -2.02 -14.57
N ILE A 152 -13.31 -2.49 -15.66
CA ILE A 152 -14.72 -2.88 -15.68
C ILE A 152 -14.97 -4.04 -14.72
N TYR A 153 -14.12 -5.07 -14.76
CA TYR A 153 -14.23 -6.22 -13.87
C TYR A 153 -14.11 -5.81 -12.40
N ARG A 154 -13.12 -4.98 -12.06
CA ARG A 154 -12.95 -4.42 -10.70
C ARG A 154 -14.16 -3.61 -10.25
N ALA A 155 -14.72 -2.77 -11.12
CA ALA A 155 -15.92 -1.99 -10.80
C ALA A 155 -17.13 -2.89 -10.51
N GLN A 156 -17.32 -3.97 -11.28
CA GLN A 156 -18.38 -4.95 -11.05
C GLN A 156 -18.19 -5.71 -9.73
N GLN A 157 -16.95 -6.11 -9.41
CA GLN A 157 -16.65 -6.75 -8.13
C GLN A 157 -16.92 -5.83 -6.95
N LEU A 158 -16.51 -4.56 -7.05
CA LEU A 158 -16.77 -3.55 -6.02
C LEU A 158 -18.27 -3.33 -5.82
N LEU A 159 -19.07 -3.24 -6.90
CA LEU A 159 -20.53 -3.16 -6.78
C LEU A 159 -21.13 -4.38 -6.10
N ALA A 160 -20.67 -5.58 -6.44
CA ALA A 160 -21.12 -6.81 -5.78
C ALA A 160 -20.75 -6.82 -4.29
N ALA A 161 -19.59 -6.30 -3.92
CA ALA A 161 -19.17 -6.16 -2.53
C ALA A 161 -20.00 -5.10 -1.76
N LEU A 162 -20.43 -4.04 -2.42
CA LEU A 162 -21.27 -2.99 -1.82
C LEU A 162 -22.74 -3.41 -1.64
N ALA A 163 -23.26 -4.31 -2.48
CA ALA A 163 -24.65 -4.76 -2.45
C ALA A 163 -25.16 -5.20 -1.05
N PRO A 164 -24.46 -6.03 -0.26
CA PRO A 164 -24.93 -6.43 1.07
C PRO A 164 -24.98 -5.28 2.10
N LEU A 165 -24.39 -4.11 1.79
CA LEU A 165 -24.40 -2.95 2.69
C LEU A 165 -25.57 -1.98 2.43
N GLY A 166 -26.42 -2.27 1.43
CA GLY A 166 -27.52 -1.40 0.97
C GLY A 166 -28.82 -1.49 1.78
N ASP A 167 -28.93 -2.40 2.75
CA ASP A 167 -30.17 -2.71 3.47
C ASP A 167 -30.22 -2.24 4.95
N ILE A 168 -29.39 -1.25 5.35
CA ILE A 168 -29.37 -0.71 6.74
C ILE A 168 -29.67 0.78 6.77
#